data_AF-A0AAU3UCG2-F1
#
_entry.id   AF-A0AAU3UCG2-F1
#
_cell.length_a   1.000
_cell.length_b   1.000
_cell.length_c   1.000
_cell.angle_alpha   90.00
_cell.angle_beta   90.00
_cell.angle_gamma   90.00
#
_symmetry.space_group_name_H-M   'P 1'
#
loop_
_entity.id
_entity.type
_entity.pdbx_description
1 polymer ?
#
loop_
_entity_poly.entity_id
_entity_poly.type
_entity_poly.pdbx_seq_one_letter_code
_entity_poly.pdbx_strand_id
1 'polypeptide(L)'
;MSTEDVWPAVQALAATWSDSPLVQTFLARHPAHNDSDDTVTEALRNMQAGVTVLTETPLWTSAWGQLAQQMPLVHLTGEVCDYLRTIAPLGHAVESTVGWVRSRLPLYPAIPVPQFSPRGYRRSPEYSRRLPWSQPILQANLQAEPAPPSVAVVLGLDSHEVLSSAQNVVAAFTNSGEWQRYADLAAALTEQDRHVLDDARRRVGVLLNPRAVNEYEPARNERRNQYRRQRVAEVIAELNGRPKELADAFDAIDDLIDRALVNIHGQLVVRGDVPLIQPINLELDGLQASFEFDGDEAFNMGESVRLDDPLVMGAYLIEGMRFNFGQFEGSGMSYTAQRLPATGNAFQVS
;
A
#
# COMPACT_ATOMS: atom_id res chain seq x y z
N MET A 1 2.87 -12.90 -20.71
CA MET A 1 2.40 -12.53 -19.36
C MET A 1 2.74 -11.08 -19.14
N SER A 2 1.80 -10.32 -18.61
CA SER A 2 1.84 -8.87 -18.51
C SER A 2 1.61 -8.44 -17.06
N THR A 3 1.81 -7.16 -16.76
CA THR A 3 1.45 -6.59 -15.45
C THR A 3 -0.03 -6.82 -15.09
N GLU A 4 -0.89 -7.14 -16.07
CA GLU A 4 -2.30 -7.48 -15.82
C GLU A 4 -2.47 -8.76 -15.00
N ASP A 5 -1.53 -9.71 -15.10
CA ASP A 5 -1.58 -11.01 -14.42
C ASP A 5 -1.42 -10.88 -12.89
N VAL A 6 -0.92 -9.74 -12.39
CA VAL A 6 -0.78 -9.45 -10.96
C VAL A 6 -2.14 -9.38 -10.27
N TRP A 7 -3.14 -8.77 -10.92
CA TRP A 7 -4.41 -8.48 -10.26
C TRP A 7 -5.27 -9.72 -9.99
N PRO A 8 -5.44 -10.67 -10.93
CA PRO A 8 -6.10 -11.94 -10.63
C PRO A 8 -5.39 -12.74 -9.53
N ALA A 9 -4.04 -12.74 -9.50
CA ALA A 9 -3.29 -13.42 -8.45
C ALA A 9 -3.53 -12.79 -7.07
N VAL A 10 -3.61 -11.46 -7.00
CA VAL A 10 -3.96 -10.72 -5.79
C VAL A 10 -5.41 -10.99 -5.36
N GLN A 11 -6.34 -11.09 -6.31
CA GLN A 11 -7.74 -11.43 -6.01
C GLN A 11 -7.88 -12.85 -5.45
N ALA A 12 -7.15 -13.82 -6.01
CA ALA A 12 -7.10 -15.18 -5.47
C ALA A 12 -6.47 -15.23 -4.06
N LEU A 13 -5.43 -14.43 -3.81
CA LEU A 13 -4.84 -14.29 -2.47
C LEU A 13 -5.87 -13.72 -1.49
N ALA A 14 -6.59 -12.66 -1.87
CA ALA A 14 -7.62 -12.05 -1.03
C ALA A 14 -8.74 -13.06 -0.69
N ALA A 15 -9.23 -13.80 -1.68
CA ALA A 15 -10.23 -14.86 -1.45
C ALA A 15 -9.72 -15.92 -0.45
N THR A 16 -8.45 -16.34 -0.57
CA THR A 16 -7.83 -17.27 0.39
C THR A 16 -7.83 -16.69 1.81
N TRP A 17 -7.56 -15.40 1.96
CA TRP A 17 -7.50 -14.72 3.27
C TRP A 17 -8.89 -14.47 3.86
N SER A 18 -9.90 -14.23 3.03
CA SER A 18 -11.28 -14.03 3.48
C SER A 18 -11.82 -15.22 4.27
N ASP A 19 -11.33 -16.43 4.03
CA ASP A 19 -11.73 -17.64 4.79
C ASP A 19 -11.10 -17.73 6.20
N SER A 20 -10.17 -16.82 6.54
CA SER A 20 -9.49 -16.82 7.84
C SER A 20 -10.44 -16.46 9.00
N PRO A 21 -10.45 -17.24 10.10
CA PRO A 21 -11.18 -16.87 11.32
C PRO A 21 -10.75 -15.52 11.91
N LEU A 22 -9.47 -15.16 11.76
CA LEU A 22 -8.95 -13.87 12.22
C LEU A 22 -9.49 -12.72 11.37
N VAL A 23 -9.57 -12.91 10.05
CA VAL A 23 -10.20 -11.95 9.14
C VAL A 23 -11.68 -11.80 9.45
N GLN A 24 -12.41 -12.88 9.69
CA GLN A 24 -13.81 -12.82 10.09
C GLN A 24 -14.02 -12.04 11.40
N THR A 25 -13.13 -12.25 12.39
CA THR A 25 -13.13 -11.47 13.65
C THR A 25 -12.90 -9.98 13.40
N PHE A 26 -11.99 -9.64 12.49
CA PHE A 26 -11.71 -8.27 12.07
C PHE A 26 -12.91 -7.63 11.34
N LEU A 27 -13.48 -8.32 10.35
CA LEU A 27 -14.60 -7.80 9.57
C LEU A 27 -15.86 -7.61 10.42
N ALA A 28 -16.10 -8.46 11.41
CA ALA A 28 -17.25 -8.35 12.31
C ALA A 28 -17.35 -7.00 13.05
N ARG A 29 -16.26 -6.23 13.17
CA ARG A 29 -16.24 -4.89 13.77
C ARG A 29 -15.78 -3.80 12.80
N HIS A 30 -15.48 -4.14 11.55
CA HIS A 30 -15.02 -3.17 10.57
C HIS A 30 -16.17 -2.24 10.18
N PRO A 31 -15.98 -0.90 10.10
CA PRO A 31 -17.07 0.04 9.78
C PRO A 31 -17.78 -0.21 8.44
N ALA A 32 -17.12 -0.87 7.49
CA ALA A 32 -17.72 -1.27 6.21
C ALA A 32 -18.73 -2.44 6.32
N HIS A 33 -18.78 -3.14 7.45
CA HIS A 33 -19.65 -4.31 7.69
C HIS A 33 -20.52 -4.17 8.93
N ASN A 34 -20.29 -3.13 9.73
CA ASN A 34 -20.90 -2.98 11.03
C ASN A 34 -21.32 -1.54 11.29
N ASP A 35 -22.63 -1.34 11.32
CA ASP A 35 -23.26 -0.06 11.60
C ASP A 35 -23.54 0.18 13.09
N SER A 36 -23.18 -0.75 13.97
CA SER A 36 -23.40 -0.59 15.41
C SER A 36 -22.54 0.53 16.03
N ASP A 37 -23.08 1.15 17.07
CA ASP A 37 -22.40 2.19 17.86
C ASP A 37 -21.67 1.58 19.07
N ASP A 38 -21.12 0.37 18.90
CA ASP A 38 -20.26 -0.21 19.92
C ASP A 38 -18.92 0.54 20.00
N THR A 39 -18.30 0.51 21.18
CA THR A 39 -17.11 1.31 21.46
C THR A 39 -15.93 1.02 20.52
N VAL A 40 -15.81 -0.22 20.01
CA VAL A 40 -14.77 -0.59 19.05
C VAL A 40 -15.09 -0.02 17.67
N THR A 41 -16.30 -0.25 17.17
CA THR A 41 -16.73 0.23 15.85
C THR A 41 -16.68 1.77 15.78
N GLU A 42 -17.11 2.46 16.84
CA GLU A 42 -17.01 3.92 16.94
C GLU A 42 -15.54 4.39 16.93
N ALA A 43 -14.65 3.72 17.67
CA ALA A 43 -13.22 4.03 17.65
C ALA A 43 -12.60 3.87 16.25
N LEU A 44 -12.99 2.82 15.51
CA LEU A 44 -12.53 2.59 14.14
C LEU A 44 -13.08 3.65 13.17
N ARG A 45 -14.34 4.06 13.28
CA ARG A 45 -14.89 5.20 12.52
C ARG A 45 -14.14 6.49 12.79
N ASN A 46 -13.83 6.77 14.06
CA ASN A 46 -13.04 7.93 14.46
C ASN A 46 -11.61 7.87 13.91
N MET A 47 -11.01 6.67 13.84
CA MET A 47 -9.74 6.47 13.15
C MET A 47 -9.85 6.76 11.65
N GLN A 48 -10.88 6.27 10.97
CA GLN A 48 -11.11 6.51 9.54
C GLN A 48 -11.35 7.99 9.22
N ALA A 49 -12.07 8.71 10.09
CA ALA A 49 -12.30 10.14 9.95
C ALA A 49 -11.01 10.96 10.16
N GLY A 50 -10.11 10.49 11.02
CA GLY A 50 -8.83 11.15 11.30
C GLY A 50 -7.72 10.83 10.30
N VAL A 51 -7.68 9.60 9.79
CA VAL A 51 -6.70 9.12 8.82
C VAL A 51 -7.30 8.08 7.87
N THR A 52 -6.75 8.02 6.66
CA THR A 52 -7.12 7.09 5.59
C THR A 52 -6.62 5.65 5.80
N VAL A 53 -6.22 5.25 7.03
CA VAL A 53 -5.56 3.95 7.24
C VAL A 53 -6.51 2.76 7.04
N LEU A 54 -7.81 2.94 7.35
CA LEU A 54 -8.83 1.92 7.13
C LEU A 54 -9.19 1.74 5.63
N THR A 55 -8.77 2.65 4.76
CA THR A 55 -9.13 2.64 3.33
C THR A 55 -7.90 2.38 2.46
N GLU A 56 -6.79 3.05 2.76
CA GLU A 56 -5.52 2.88 2.05
C GLU A 56 -4.82 1.58 2.46
N THR A 57 -4.76 1.25 3.75
CA THR A 57 -3.99 0.09 4.24
C THR A 57 -4.82 -0.73 5.24
N PRO A 58 -6.01 -1.23 4.83
CA PRO A 58 -7.02 -1.77 5.75
C PRO A 58 -6.54 -2.98 6.56
N LEU A 59 -5.58 -3.75 6.04
CA LEU A 59 -5.06 -4.93 6.74
C LEU A 59 -3.77 -4.67 7.52
N TRP A 60 -3.19 -3.46 7.49
CA TRP A 60 -1.97 -3.15 8.25
C TRP A 60 -2.28 -2.82 9.72
N THR A 61 -3.01 -3.73 10.37
CA THR A 61 -3.58 -3.56 11.71
C THR A 61 -2.54 -3.49 12.83
N SER A 62 -1.32 -3.98 12.60
CA SER A 62 -0.18 -3.88 13.52
C SER A 62 0.21 -2.42 13.82
N ALA A 63 -0.03 -1.50 12.88
CA ALA A 63 0.25 -0.06 13.05
C ALA A 63 -0.89 0.70 13.75
N TRP A 64 -2.09 0.13 13.84
CA TRP A 64 -3.30 0.85 14.25
C TRP A 64 -3.27 1.27 15.72
N GLY A 65 -2.69 0.46 16.61
CA GLY A 65 -2.55 0.81 18.02
C GLY A 65 -1.72 2.07 18.24
N GLN A 66 -0.57 2.20 17.58
CA GLN A 66 0.27 3.39 17.67
C GLN A 66 -0.42 4.61 17.05
N LEU A 67 -1.14 4.42 15.94
CA LEU A 67 -1.89 5.49 15.28
C LEU A 67 -3.01 6.02 16.16
N ALA A 68 -3.81 5.13 16.74
CA ALA A 68 -4.91 5.48 17.63
C ALA A 68 -4.43 6.33 18.82
N GLN A 69 -3.26 6.02 19.39
CA GLN A 69 -2.66 6.80 20.49
C GLN A 69 -2.33 8.26 20.11
N GLN A 70 -2.16 8.54 18.82
CA GLN A 70 -1.82 9.87 18.32
C GLN A 70 -3.05 10.68 17.91
N MET A 71 -4.25 10.09 17.97
CA MET A 71 -5.48 10.72 17.49
C MET A 71 -6.34 11.24 18.65
N PRO A 72 -6.63 12.56 18.69
CA PRO A 72 -7.46 13.14 19.74
C PRO A 72 -8.90 12.61 19.78
N LEU A 73 -9.42 12.13 18.65
CA LEU A 73 -10.80 11.66 18.52
C LEU A 73 -10.98 10.17 18.90
N VAL A 74 -9.89 9.44 19.13
CA VAL A 74 -9.95 8.00 19.38
C VAL A 74 -9.79 7.72 20.87
N HIS A 75 -10.87 7.24 21.49
CA HIS A 75 -10.87 6.87 22.90
C HIS A 75 -10.38 5.43 23.08
N LEU A 76 -9.15 5.26 23.59
CA LEU A 76 -8.55 3.95 23.86
C LEU A 76 -9.07 3.34 25.17
N THR A 77 -10.28 2.79 25.13
CA THR A 77 -10.82 1.98 26.23
C THR A 77 -10.13 0.61 26.32
N GLY A 78 -10.36 -0.14 27.41
CA GLY A 78 -9.84 -1.50 27.54
C GLY A 78 -10.29 -2.42 26.39
N GLU A 79 -11.57 -2.33 26.02
CA GLU A 79 -12.15 -3.10 24.91
C GLU A 79 -11.51 -2.77 23.56
N VAL A 80 -11.29 -1.48 23.27
CA VAL A 80 -10.60 -1.03 22.06
C VAL A 80 -9.16 -1.54 22.03
N CYS A 81 -8.44 -1.45 23.16
CA CYS A 81 -7.06 -1.95 23.25
C CYS A 81 -6.98 -3.47 23.04
N ASP A 82 -7.94 -4.22 23.59
CA ASP A 82 -8.00 -5.67 23.46
C ASP A 82 -8.35 -6.09 22.02
N TYR A 83 -9.29 -5.39 21.38
CA TYR A 83 -9.61 -5.60 19.98
C TYR A 83 -8.40 -5.32 19.07
N LEU A 84 -7.75 -4.16 19.21
CA LEU A 84 -6.57 -3.80 18.41
C LEU A 84 -5.44 -4.82 18.57
N ARG A 85 -5.24 -5.35 19.79
CA ARG A 85 -4.28 -6.43 20.04
C ARG A 85 -4.69 -7.75 19.38
N THR A 86 -5.99 -8.05 19.37
CA THR A 86 -6.53 -9.27 18.74
C THR A 86 -6.32 -9.26 17.23
N ILE A 87 -6.51 -8.12 16.57
CA ILE A 87 -6.36 -8.01 15.11
C ILE A 87 -4.93 -7.70 14.65
N ALA A 88 -4.03 -7.24 15.53
CA ALA A 88 -2.64 -6.92 15.16
C ALA A 88 -1.87 -8.03 14.41
N PRO A 89 -2.06 -9.34 14.71
CA PRO A 89 -1.43 -10.40 13.93
C PRO A 89 -1.76 -10.37 12.43
N LEU A 90 -2.94 -9.86 12.03
CA LEU A 90 -3.30 -9.70 10.62
C LEU A 90 -2.32 -8.76 9.89
N GLY A 91 -1.96 -7.63 10.51
CA GLY A 91 -0.94 -6.72 9.99
C GLY A 91 0.44 -7.35 9.90
N HIS A 92 0.82 -8.19 10.86
CA HIS A 92 2.07 -8.94 10.78
C HIS A 92 2.06 -9.99 9.65
N ALA A 93 0.91 -10.60 9.35
CA ALA A 93 0.78 -11.48 8.19
C ALA A 93 0.96 -10.71 6.86
N VAL A 94 0.43 -9.48 6.76
CA VAL A 94 0.66 -8.60 5.60
C VAL A 94 2.14 -8.23 5.50
N GLU A 95 2.76 -7.81 6.60
CA GLU A 95 4.19 -7.48 6.67
C GLU A 95 5.07 -8.65 6.21
N SER A 96 4.76 -9.87 6.67
CA SER A 96 5.46 -11.09 6.30
C SER A 96 5.30 -11.41 4.81
N THR A 97 4.07 -11.32 4.29
CA THR A 97 3.77 -11.60 2.87
C THR A 97 4.47 -10.60 1.95
N VAL A 98 4.33 -9.31 2.22
CA VAL A 98 4.97 -8.24 1.43
C VAL A 98 6.49 -8.35 1.52
N GLY A 99 7.04 -8.55 2.73
CA GLY A 99 8.47 -8.76 2.94
C GLY A 99 9.01 -9.97 2.16
N TRP A 100 8.26 -11.06 2.13
CA TRP A 100 8.64 -12.27 1.41
C TRP A 100 8.60 -12.08 -0.11
N VAL A 101 7.58 -11.41 -0.66
CA VAL A 101 7.56 -11.05 -2.10
C VAL A 101 8.73 -10.14 -2.45
N ARG A 102 8.93 -9.08 -1.66
CA ARG A 102 10.07 -8.15 -1.79
C ARG A 102 11.43 -8.84 -1.74
N SER A 103 11.57 -9.91 -0.96
CA SER A 103 12.82 -10.67 -0.84
C SER A 103 13.26 -11.37 -2.13
N ARG A 104 12.36 -11.50 -3.11
CA ARG A 104 12.65 -12.07 -4.43
C ARG A 104 13.26 -11.06 -5.40
N LEU A 105 13.20 -9.77 -5.08
CA LEU A 105 13.79 -8.74 -5.93
C LEU A 105 15.30 -8.94 -6.06
N PRO A 106 15.87 -8.75 -7.26
CA PRO A 106 17.31 -8.72 -7.45
C PRO A 106 17.98 -7.73 -6.49
N LEU A 107 19.19 -8.06 -6.04
CA LEU A 107 19.99 -7.27 -5.09
C LEU A 107 19.42 -7.17 -3.66
N TYR A 108 18.30 -7.80 -3.34
CA TYR A 108 17.87 -7.98 -1.95
C TYR A 108 18.90 -8.80 -1.16
N PRO A 109 19.18 -8.49 0.13
CA PRO A 109 18.58 -7.43 0.96
C PRO A 109 19.32 -6.07 0.87
N ALA A 110 20.30 -5.93 -0.02
CA ALA A 110 21.22 -4.79 -0.07
C ALA A 110 21.03 -3.93 -1.33
N ILE A 111 19.78 -3.57 -1.63
CA ILE A 111 19.44 -2.79 -2.83
C ILE A 111 20.20 -1.44 -2.81
N PRO A 112 20.98 -1.11 -3.86
CA PRO A 112 21.91 0.03 -3.82
C PRO A 112 21.25 1.39 -4.10
N VAL A 113 19.93 1.49 -4.25
CA VAL A 113 19.27 2.74 -4.65
C VAL A 113 19.16 3.78 -3.51
N PRO A 114 19.14 5.10 -3.81
CA PRO A 114 19.09 6.14 -2.78
C PRO A 114 17.86 6.09 -1.86
N GLN A 115 16.70 5.69 -2.40
CA GLN A 115 15.45 5.50 -1.66
C GLN A 115 15.60 4.50 -0.50
N PHE A 116 16.47 3.51 -0.69
CA PHE A 116 16.75 2.42 0.22
C PHE A 116 17.85 2.74 1.25
N SER A 117 18.28 4.00 1.33
CA SER A 117 19.15 4.47 2.42
C SER A 117 18.52 4.16 3.78
N PRO A 118 19.29 3.77 4.83
CA PRO A 118 18.74 3.51 6.16
C PRO A 118 17.92 4.66 6.78
N ARG A 119 18.16 5.90 6.33
CA ARG A 119 17.42 7.11 6.75
C ARG A 119 16.45 7.61 5.69
N GLY A 120 16.39 6.93 4.54
CA GLY A 120 15.47 7.22 3.45
C GLY A 120 14.02 6.89 3.82
N TYR A 121 13.10 7.39 3.00
CA TYR A 121 11.67 7.26 3.30
C TYR A 121 11.17 5.81 3.24
N ARG A 122 11.77 4.93 2.42
CA ARG A 122 11.38 3.51 2.31
C ARG A 122 11.75 2.68 3.53
N ARG A 123 12.75 3.09 4.33
CA ARG A 123 13.24 2.37 5.52
C ARG A 123 12.91 3.06 6.84
N SER A 124 12.22 4.19 6.78
CA SER A 124 11.81 4.94 7.97
C SER A 124 10.77 4.14 8.76
N PRO A 125 10.91 4.01 10.09
CA PRO A 125 9.88 3.41 10.94
C PRO A 125 8.74 4.39 11.25
N GLU A 126 8.89 5.67 10.89
CA GLU A 126 7.83 6.66 11.06
C GLU A 126 6.65 6.30 10.17
N TYR A 127 5.44 6.46 10.70
CA TYR A 127 4.22 6.16 9.96
C TYR A 127 4.20 6.88 8.62
N SER A 128 3.87 6.10 7.60
CA SER A 128 3.57 6.56 6.25
C SER A 128 2.41 5.73 5.70
N ARG A 129 1.79 6.17 4.61
CA ARG A 129 0.75 5.40 3.89
C ARG A 129 1.29 4.19 3.11
N ARG A 130 2.51 3.73 3.43
CA ARG A 130 3.21 2.63 2.76
C ARG A 130 3.90 1.75 3.78
N LEU A 131 4.02 0.47 3.46
CA LEU A 131 4.68 -0.48 4.32
C LEU A 131 6.20 -0.31 4.25
N PRO A 132 6.89 0.02 5.35
CA PRO A 132 8.32 0.26 5.32
C PRO A 132 9.11 -1.04 5.14
N TRP A 133 10.28 -0.90 4.52
CA TRP A 133 11.35 -1.90 4.49
C TRP A 133 12.06 -1.93 5.86
N SER A 134 11.36 -2.49 6.85
CA SER A 134 11.78 -2.51 8.24
C SER A 134 13.07 -3.33 8.43
N GLN A 135 13.87 -2.94 9.42
CA GLN A 135 15.10 -3.67 9.75
C GLN A 135 14.84 -5.15 10.08
N PRO A 136 13.78 -5.53 10.84
CA PRO A 136 13.44 -6.93 11.06
C PRO A 136 13.20 -7.71 9.76
N ILE A 137 12.46 -7.14 8.79
CA ILE A 137 12.20 -7.79 7.49
C ILE A 137 13.50 -8.04 6.73
N LEU A 138 14.42 -7.07 6.71
CA LEU A 138 15.71 -7.19 6.01
C LEU A 138 16.67 -8.21 6.66
N GLN A 139 16.47 -8.51 7.95
CA GLN A 139 17.30 -9.46 8.71
C GLN A 139 16.69 -10.85 8.80
N ALA A 140 15.43 -11.02 8.36
CA ALA A 140 14.69 -12.28 8.49
C ALA A 140 15.09 -13.36 7.47
N ASN A 141 16.05 -13.10 6.58
CA ASN A 141 16.54 -14.06 5.59
C ASN A 141 15.43 -14.68 4.70
N LEU A 142 14.41 -13.88 4.40
CA LEU A 142 13.18 -14.31 3.73
C LEU A 142 13.41 -14.92 2.33
N GLN A 143 14.52 -14.57 1.67
CA GLN A 143 14.88 -15.12 0.36
C GLN A 143 15.19 -16.63 0.41
N ALA A 144 15.53 -17.17 1.59
CA ALA A 144 15.74 -18.60 1.80
C ALA A 144 14.45 -19.35 2.17
N GLU A 145 13.39 -18.64 2.54
CA GLU A 145 12.13 -19.23 3.00
C GLU A 145 11.28 -19.67 1.80
N PRO A 146 10.67 -20.87 1.81
CA PRO A 146 9.85 -21.34 0.70
C PRO A 146 8.49 -20.65 0.60
N ALA A 147 8.01 -20.05 1.70
CA ALA A 147 6.71 -19.36 1.81
C ALA A 147 6.84 -18.17 2.78
N PRO A 148 5.87 -17.24 2.79
CA PRO A 148 5.77 -16.21 3.83
C PRO A 148 5.72 -16.86 5.23
N PRO A 149 6.69 -16.55 6.12
CA PRO A 149 6.75 -17.17 7.44
C PRO A 149 5.51 -16.88 8.29
N SER A 150 5.04 -17.91 9.00
CA SER A 150 3.96 -17.86 10.00
C SER A 150 2.58 -17.42 9.50
N VAL A 151 2.40 -17.07 8.23
CA VAL A 151 1.12 -16.56 7.70
C VAL A 151 -0.02 -17.57 7.86
N ALA A 152 0.22 -18.84 7.47
CA ALA A 152 -0.80 -19.89 7.61
C ALA A 152 -1.22 -20.10 9.07
N VAL A 153 -0.26 -20.10 10.01
CA VAL A 153 -0.52 -20.25 11.44
C VAL A 153 -1.30 -19.06 11.99
N VAL A 154 -0.89 -17.83 11.65
CA VAL A 154 -1.52 -16.59 12.13
C VAL A 154 -2.94 -16.47 11.62
N LEU A 155 -3.18 -16.80 10.35
CA LEU A 155 -4.49 -16.72 9.72
C LEU A 155 -5.37 -17.95 10.00
N GLY A 156 -4.82 -19.03 10.58
CA GLY A 156 -5.55 -20.28 10.78
C GLY A 156 -5.96 -20.94 9.46
N LEU A 157 -5.13 -20.81 8.42
CA LEU A 157 -5.37 -21.32 7.07
C LEU A 157 -4.50 -22.55 6.79
N ASP A 158 -4.86 -23.30 5.75
CA ASP A 158 -4.05 -24.42 5.30
C ASP A 158 -2.69 -23.94 4.75
N SER A 159 -1.62 -24.64 5.13
CA SER A 159 -0.25 -24.24 4.77
C SER A 159 0.04 -24.42 3.28
N HIS A 160 -0.58 -25.40 2.62
CA HIS A 160 -0.43 -25.60 1.17
C HIS A 160 -1.19 -24.54 0.38
N GLU A 161 -2.38 -24.15 0.82
CA GLU A 161 -3.14 -23.07 0.19
C GLU A 161 -2.40 -21.73 0.26
N VAL A 162 -1.91 -21.35 1.45
CA VAL A 162 -1.11 -20.14 1.63
C VAL A 162 0.17 -20.16 0.77
N LEU A 163 0.88 -21.30 0.74
CA LEU A 163 2.06 -21.46 -0.10
C LEU A 163 1.71 -21.30 -1.59
N SER A 164 0.68 -21.98 -2.07
CA SER A 164 0.26 -21.93 -3.47
C SER A 164 -0.15 -20.52 -3.89
N SER A 165 -0.98 -19.84 -3.09
CA SER A 165 -1.40 -18.46 -3.38
C SER A 165 -0.22 -17.49 -3.35
N ALA A 166 0.71 -17.63 -2.39
CA ALA A 166 1.91 -16.80 -2.35
C ALA A 166 2.84 -17.03 -3.55
N GLN A 167 3.02 -18.28 -3.98
CA GLN A 167 3.81 -18.62 -5.18
C GLN A 167 3.18 -18.06 -6.45
N ASN A 168 1.86 -18.13 -6.59
CA ASN A 168 1.14 -17.55 -7.74
C ASN A 168 1.34 -16.03 -7.80
N VAL A 169 1.27 -15.34 -6.66
CA VAL A 169 1.54 -13.90 -6.56
C VAL A 169 2.98 -13.58 -6.99
N VAL A 170 3.98 -14.29 -6.46
CA VAL A 170 5.39 -14.08 -6.86
C VAL A 170 5.60 -14.36 -8.34
N ALA A 171 4.98 -15.41 -8.88
CA ALA A 171 5.06 -15.72 -10.30
C ALA A 171 4.47 -14.57 -11.13
N ALA A 172 3.30 -14.05 -10.77
CA ALA A 172 2.69 -12.92 -11.47
C ALA A 172 3.58 -11.67 -11.43
N PHE A 173 4.13 -11.32 -10.26
CA PHE A 173 5.08 -10.22 -10.13
C PHE A 173 6.36 -10.43 -10.94
N THR A 174 6.97 -11.60 -10.87
CA THR A 174 8.24 -11.90 -11.58
C THR A 174 8.08 -11.77 -13.10
N ASN A 175 6.86 -11.96 -13.59
CA ASN A 175 6.52 -11.84 -15.00
C ASN A 175 5.94 -10.46 -15.39
N SER A 176 5.81 -9.52 -14.46
CA SER A 176 5.38 -8.16 -14.77
C SER A 176 6.48 -7.38 -15.48
N GLY A 177 6.09 -6.37 -16.25
CA GLY A 177 7.04 -5.53 -16.98
C GLY A 177 7.95 -4.72 -16.05
N GLU A 178 7.41 -4.25 -14.92
CA GLU A 178 8.15 -3.51 -13.90
C GLU A 178 9.24 -4.38 -13.26
N TRP A 179 8.93 -5.65 -12.98
CA TRP A 179 9.90 -6.58 -12.39
C TRP A 179 11.01 -6.92 -13.35
N GLN A 180 10.65 -7.29 -14.59
CA GLN A 180 11.63 -7.63 -15.63
C GLN A 180 12.55 -6.44 -15.91
N ARG A 181 11.99 -5.23 -16.06
CA ARG A 181 12.78 -4.00 -16.25
C ARG A 181 13.75 -3.77 -15.09
N TYR A 182 13.28 -3.90 -13.85
CA TYR A 182 14.14 -3.75 -12.68
C TYR A 182 15.25 -4.81 -12.65
N ALA A 183 14.91 -6.07 -12.95
CA ALA A 183 15.86 -7.18 -12.98
C ALA A 183 16.94 -7.02 -14.06
N ASP A 184 16.54 -6.61 -15.26
CA ASP A 184 17.46 -6.36 -16.37
C ASP A 184 18.43 -5.21 -16.03
N LEU A 185 17.92 -4.12 -15.47
CA LEU A 185 18.75 -2.99 -15.03
C LEU A 185 19.71 -3.40 -13.90
N ALA A 186 19.24 -4.19 -12.94
CA ALA A 186 20.05 -4.70 -11.85
C ALA A 186 21.18 -5.62 -12.35
N ALA A 187 20.90 -6.51 -13.31
CA ALA A 187 21.87 -7.38 -13.94
C ALA A 187 22.89 -6.61 -14.79
N ALA A 188 22.45 -5.51 -15.41
CA ALA A 188 23.29 -4.66 -16.26
C ALA A 188 24.18 -3.67 -15.48
N LEU A 189 24.13 -3.62 -14.14
CA LEU A 189 24.97 -2.68 -13.37
C LEU A 189 26.46 -3.00 -13.50
N THR A 190 27.25 -1.98 -13.79
CA THR A 190 28.71 -2.03 -13.67
C THR A 190 29.15 -1.62 -12.26
N GLU A 191 30.41 -1.87 -11.94
CA GLU A 191 30.98 -1.43 -10.67
C GLU A 191 30.95 0.10 -10.50
N GLN A 192 31.15 0.85 -11.59
CA GLN A 192 31.03 2.31 -11.57
C GLN A 192 29.61 2.75 -11.23
N ASP A 193 28.59 2.09 -11.78
CA ASP A 193 27.20 2.40 -11.47
C ASP A 193 26.88 2.15 -10.00
N ARG A 194 27.41 1.06 -9.43
CA ARG A 194 27.27 0.74 -8.00
C ARG A 194 27.92 1.80 -7.11
N HIS A 195 29.11 2.27 -7.47
CA HIS A 195 29.77 3.36 -6.73
C HIS A 195 28.93 4.64 -6.73
N VAL A 196 28.38 5.04 -7.90
CA VAL A 196 27.50 6.21 -8.00
C VAL A 196 26.26 6.05 -7.12
N LEU A 197 25.62 4.88 -7.15
CA LEU A 197 24.45 4.56 -6.34
C LEU A 197 24.75 4.60 -4.82
N ASP A 198 25.89 4.03 -4.41
CA ASP A 198 26.34 4.05 -3.02
C ASP A 198 26.67 5.46 -2.53
N ASP A 199 27.30 6.30 -3.36
CA ASP A 199 27.56 7.71 -3.07
C ASP A 199 26.25 8.49 -2.88
N ALA A 200 25.29 8.29 -3.77
CA ALA A 200 23.96 8.88 -3.66
C ALA A 200 23.24 8.41 -2.39
N ARG A 201 23.31 7.12 -2.06
CA ARG A 201 22.72 6.57 -0.82
C ARG A 201 23.37 7.14 0.44
N ARG A 202 24.70 7.35 0.44
CA ARG A 202 25.44 8.03 1.52
C ARG A 202 24.99 9.48 1.65
N ARG A 203 24.86 10.21 0.54
CA ARG A 203 24.39 11.60 0.52
C ARG A 203 22.99 11.74 1.12
N VAL A 204 22.05 10.86 0.75
CA VAL A 204 20.72 10.80 1.40
C VAL A 204 20.86 10.62 2.92
N GLY A 205 21.75 9.75 3.37
CA GLY A 205 22.00 9.52 4.79
C GLY A 205 22.51 10.75 5.55
N VAL A 206 23.29 11.61 4.89
CA VAL A 206 23.77 12.90 5.43
C VAL A 206 22.64 13.94 5.46
N LEU A 207 21.90 14.09 4.35
CA LEU A 207 20.80 15.04 4.22
C LEU A 207 19.67 14.75 5.22
N LEU A 208 19.37 13.46 5.45
CA LEU A 208 18.30 13.00 6.33
C LEU A 208 18.80 12.62 7.73
N ASN A 209 19.85 13.28 8.21
CA ASN A 209 20.28 13.10 9.59
C ASN A 209 19.13 13.50 10.56
N PRO A 210 19.01 12.84 11.74
CA PRO A 210 17.87 13.04 12.63
C PRO A 210 17.67 14.50 13.06
N ARG A 211 18.76 15.26 13.22
CA ARG A 211 18.70 16.68 13.60
C ARG A 211 18.01 17.51 12.52
N ALA A 212 18.38 17.35 11.25
CA ALA A 212 17.77 18.07 10.14
C ALA A 212 16.28 17.75 9.96
N VAL A 213 15.89 16.48 10.14
CA VAL A 213 14.47 16.09 10.07
C VAL A 213 13.68 16.70 11.24
N ASN A 214 14.23 16.66 12.46
CA ASN A 214 13.59 17.26 13.64
C ASN A 214 13.50 18.79 13.55
N GLU A 215 14.51 19.46 13.00
CA GLU A 215 14.49 20.91 12.75
C GLU A 215 13.43 21.31 11.72
N TYR A 216 13.17 20.47 10.70
CA TYR A 216 12.11 20.70 9.71
C TYR A 216 10.70 20.49 10.29
N GLU A 217 10.48 19.36 10.96
CA GLU A 217 9.18 19.03 11.56
C GLU A 217 9.39 18.12 12.78
N PRO A 218 9.12 18.59 14.01
CA PRO A 218 9.45 17.84 15.22
C PRO A 218 8.48 16.68 15.52
N ALA A 219 7.23 16.75 15.06
CA ALA A 219 6.18 15.86 15.57
C ALA A 219 5.34 15.16 14.49
N ARG A 220 5.09 15.80 13.34
CA ARG A 220 4.15 15.24 12.34
C ARG A 220 4.83 14.25 11.40
N ASN A 221 4.68 12.95 11.67
CA ASN A 221 5.26 11.85 10.88
C ASN A 221 5.04 11.98 9.37
N GLU A 222 3.82 12.32 8.92
CA GLU A 222 3.53 12.46 7.49
C GLU A 222 4.36 13.57 6.82
N ARG A 223 4.48 14.74 7.46
CA ARG A 223 5.29 15.84 6.93
C ARG A 223 6.78 15.53 6.96
N ARG A 224 7.25 14.82 7.99
CA ARG A 224 8.63 14.31 8.05
C ARG A 224 8.89 13.29 6.94
N ASN A 225 7.94 12.42 6.63
CA ASN A 225 8.03 11.49 5.52
C ASN A 225 8.03 12.21 4.16
N GLN A 226 7.18 13.22 3.97
CA GLN A 226 7.17 14.08 2.78
C GLN A 226 8.53 14.77 2.58
N TYR A 227 9.13 15.31 3.64
CA TYR A 227 10.48 15.87 3.60
C TYR A 227 11.52 14.84 3.15
N ARG A 228 11.48 13.61 3.69
CA ARG A 228 12.39 12.54 3.25
C ARG A 228 12.22 12.21 1.77
N ARG A 229 10.98 12.08 1.30
CA ARG A 229 10.68 11.85 -0.13
C ARG A 229 11.25 12.96 -1.00
N GLN A 230 11.05 14.22 -0.63
CA GLN A 230 11.56 15.38 -1.37
C GLN A 230 13.10 15.35 -1.47
N ARG A 231 13.80 15.16 -0.34
CA ARG A 231 15.28 15.11 -0.33
C ARG A 231 15.84 13.93 -1.10
N VAL A 232 15.16 12.79 -1.07
CA VAL A 232 15.55 11.63 -1.87
C VAL A 232 15.32 11.90 -3.36
N ALA A 233 14.20 12.51 -3.73
CA ALA A 233 13.90 12.88 -5.11
C ALA A 233 14.93 13.87 -5.68
N GLU A 234 15.37 14.86 -4.88
CA GLU A 234 16.46 15.77 -5.24
C GLU A 234 17.75 15.01 -5.58
N VAL A 235 18.13 14.01 -4.77
CA VAL A 235 19.33 13.20 -5.04
C VAL A 235 19.17 12.32 -6.28
N ILE A 236 17.98 11.75 -6.52
CA ILE A 236 17.72 10.92 -7.71
C ILE A 236 17.71 11.77 -8.98
N ALA A 237 17.22 13.01 -8.92
CA ALA A 237 17.21 13.92 -10.06
C ALA A 237 18.62 14.29 -10.55
N GLU A 238 19.64 14.16 -9.70
CA GLU A 238 21.04 14.40 -10.05
C GLU A 238 21.73 13.14 -10.63
N LEU A 239 21.12 11.96 -10.50
CA LEU A 239 21.62 10.75 -11.13
C LEU A 239 21.40 10.79 -12.65
N ASN A 240 22.25 10.10 -13.39
CA ASN A 240 22.14 9.99 -14.84
C ASN A 240 22.38 8.54 -15.29
N GLY A 241 21.86 8.18 -16.47
CA GLY A 241 22.03 6.86 -17.07
C GLY A 241 21.47 5.72 -16.20
N ARG A 242 22.13 4.55 -16.25
CA ARG A 242 21.68 3.32 -15.56
C ARG A 242 21.42 3.48 -14.06
N PRO A 243 22.24 4.20 -13.26
CA PRO A 243 21.92 4.48 -11.85
C PRO A 243 20.55 5.14 -11.66
N LYS A 244 20.22 6.13 -12.50
CA LYS A 244 18.92 6.81 -12.45
C LYS A 244 17.81 5.86 -12.87
N GLU A 245 17.98 5.16 -13.98
CA GLU A 245 16.98 4.22 -14.49
C GLU A 245 16.67 3.11 -13.49
N LEU A 246 17.68 2.57 -12.79
CA LEU A 246 17.48 1.59 -11.73
C LEU A 246 16.71 2.18 -10.55
N ALA A 247 17.04 3.41 -10.12
CA ALA A 247 16.33 4.08 -9.03
C ALA A 247 14.86 4.30 -9.40
N ASP A 248 14.56 4.77 -10.62
CA ASP A 248 13.19 4.97 -11.09
C ASP A 248 12.45 3.62 -11.23
N ALA A 249 13.11 2.58 -11.74
CA ALA A 249 12.53 1.24 -11.85
C ALA A 249 12.25 0.60 -10.48
N PHE A 250 13.10 0.85 -9.48
CA PHE A 250 12.85 0.41 -8.11
C PHE A 250 11.58 1.03 -7.53
N ASP A 251 11.37 2.33 -7.72
CA ASP A 251 10.15 2.98 -7.25
C ASP A 251 8.90 2.43 -7.95
N ALA A 252 8.99 2.16 -9.26
CA ALA A 252 7.87 1.57 -10.00
C ALA A 252 7.50 0.17 -9.48
N ILE A 253 8.48 -0.73 -9.27
CA ILE A 253 8.17 -2.08 -8.81
C ILE A 253 7.76 -2.11 -7.33
N ASP A 254 8.38 -1.30 -6.47
CA ASP A 254 7.98 -1.22 -5.06
C ASP A 254 6.58 -0.61 -4.90
N ASP A 255 6.22 0.36 -5.73
CA ASP A 255 4.87 0.94 -5.76
C ASP A 255 3.83 -0.04 -6.28
N LEU A 256 4.16 -0.86 -7.29
CA LEU A 256 3.29 -1.92 -7.76
C LEU A 256 3.04 -2.95 -6.64
N ILE A 257 4.10 -3.37 -5.93
CA ILE A 257 4.00 -4.32 -4.80
C ILE A 257 3.13 -3.75 -3.69
N ASP A 258 3.36 -2.51 -3.26
CA ASP A 258 2.55 -1.86 -2.21
C ASP A 258 1.09 -1.73 -2.63
N ARG A 259 0.82 -1.21 -3.84
CA ARG A 259 -0.55 -1.05 -4.35
C ARG A 259 -1.29 -2.39 -4.41
N ALA A 260 -0.63 -3.43 -4.91
CA ALA A 260 -1.22 -4.75 -5.03
C ALA A 260 -1.46 -5.43 -3.68
N LEU A 261 -0.44 -5.52 -2.81
CA LEU A 261 -0.48 -6.37 -1.62
C LEU A 261 -0.92 -5.65 -0.35
N VAL A 262 -0.84 -4.33 -0.29
CA VAL A 262 -1.25 -3.53 0.87
C VAL A 262 -2.60 -2.87 0.61
N ASN A 263 -2.75 -2.15 -0.51
CA ASN A 263 -3.97 -1.41 -0.82
C ASN A 263 -5.07 -2.33 -1.37
N ILE A 264 -4.87 -2.91 -2.55
CA ILE A 264 -5.90 -3.66 -3.29
C ILE A 264 -6.23 -4.98 -2.63
N HIS A 265 -5.22 -5.79 -2.28
CA HIS A 265 -5.43 -7.02 -1.52
C HIS A 265 -6.27 -6.76 -0.26
N GLY A 266 -5.94 -5.69 0.48
CA GLY A 266 -6.66 -5.35 1.69
C GLY A 266 -8.10 -4.89 1.45
N GLN A 267 -8.33 -4.09 0.40
CA GLN A 267 -9.68 -3.70 0.00
C GLN A 267 -10.51 -4.88 -0.45
N LEU A 268 -9.93 -5.85 -1.17
CA LEU A 268 -10.61 -7.07 -1.59
C LEU A 268 -10.95 -7.97 -0.41
N VAL A 269 -10.08 -8.08 0.59
CA VAL A 269 -10.40 -8.83 1.82
C VAL A 269 -11.53 -8.16 2.60
N VAL A 270 -11.56 -6.83 2.65
CA VAL A 270 -12.63 -6.09 3.32
C VAL A 270 -13.93 -6.16 2.52
N ARG A 271 -13.96 -5.73 1.26
CA ARG A 271 -15.20 -5.53 0.50
C ARG A 271 -15.62 -6.73 -0.33
N GLY A 272 -14.70 -7.65 -0.63
CA GLY A 272 -14.91 -8.76 -1.55
C GLY A 272 -14.68 -8.40 -3.02
N ASP A 273 -14.77 -7.13 -3.40
CA ASP A 273 -14.63 -6.68 -4.78
C ASP A 273 -14.08 -5.24 -4.93
N VAL A 274 -13.95 -4.80 -6.18
CA VAL A 274 -13.74 -3.38 -6.54
C VAL A 274 -15.06 -2.86 -7.15
N PRO A 275 -15.80 -1.98 -6.43
CA PRO A 275 -17.13 -1.55 -6.84
C PRO A 275 -17.15 -0.93 -8.23
N LEU A 276 -18.15 -1.29 -9.04
CA LEU A 276 -18.46 -0.64 -10.31
C LEU A 276 -19.45 0.50 -10.07
N ILE A 277 -19.09 1.72 -10.45
CA ILE A 277 -19.91 2.92 -10.25
C ILE A 277 -20.19 3.61 -11.57
N GLN A 278 -21.33 4.27 -11.66
CA GLN A 278 -21.67 5.14 -12.78
C GLN A 278 -21.19 6.57 -12.46
N PRO A 279 -20.12 7.08 -13.10
CA PRO A 279 -19.64 8.43 -12.83
C PRO A 279 -20.56 9.47 -13.48
N ILE A 280 -20.68 10.63 -12.82
CA ILE A 280 -21.35 11.82 -13.35
C ILE A 280 -20.25 12.83 -13.72
N ASN A 281 -20.42 13.59 -14.81
CA ASN A 281 -19.48 14.63 -15.23
C ASN A 281 -18.02 14.13 -15.31
N LEU A 282 -17.81 12.93 -15.88
CA LEU A 282 -16.49 12.33 -16.00
C LEU A 282 -15.58 13.12 -16.93
N GLU A 283 -14.44 13.55 -16.41
CA GLU A 283 -13.33 14.18 -17.14
C GLU A 283 -12.08 13.31 -17.02
N LEU A 284 -11.37 13.11 -18.13
CA LEU A 284 -10.13 12.34 -18.18
C LEU A 284 -8.95 13.23 -18.57
N ASP A 285 -7.87 13.17 -17.79
CA ASP A 285 -6.58 13.79 -18.10
C ASP A 285 -5.47 12.72 -17.99
N GLY A 286 -5.20 12.05 -19.12
CA GLY A 286 -4.25 10.95 -19.19
C GLY A 286 -4.64 9.76 -18.31
N LEU A 287 -3.94 9.57 -17.19
CA LEU A 287 -4.22 8.53 -16.20
C LEU A 287 -5.11 9.03 -15.05
N GLN A 288 -5.41 10.32 -14.99
CA GLN A 288 -6.25 10.92 -13.97
C GLN A 288 -7.69 11.00 -14.46
N ALA A 289 -8.64 10.76 -13.57
CA ALA A 289 -10.06 10.97 -13.77
C ALA A 289 -10.59 11.92 -12.71
N SER A 290 -11.50 12.81 -13.10
CA SER A 290 -12.32 13.61 -12.19
C SER A 290 -13.79 13.31 -12.48
N PHE A 291 -14.58 13.06 -11.45
CA PHE A 291 -16.00 12.73 -11.62
C PHE A 291 -16.79 13.05 -10.37
N GLU A 292 -18.11 13.10 -10.50
CA GLU A 292 -19.07 13.16 -9.41
C GLU A 292 -19.75 11.81 -9.23
N PHE A 293 -20.20 11.53 -8.01
CA PHE A 293 -20.95 10.33 -7.70
C PHE A 293 -22.07 10.65 -6.70
N ASP A 294 -23.29 10.22 -7.04
CA ASP A 294 -24.53 10.48 -6.30
C ASP A 294 -25.10 9.19 -5.69
N GLY A 295 -24.23 8.26 -5.28
CA GLY A 295 -24.63 7.05 -4.57
C GLY A 295 -24.75 7.27 -3.06
N ASP A 296 -25.49 6.36 -2.41
CA ASP A 296 -25.73 6.40 -0.96
C ASP A 296 -24.43 6.27 -0.14
N GLU A 297 -23.43 5.57 -0.67
CA GLU A 297 -22.15 5.34 -0.01
C GLU A 297 -21.04 6.25 -0.56
N ALA A 298 -20.54 7.14 0.29
CA ALA A 298 -19.36 7.94 0.00
C ALA A 298 -18.11 7.06 -0.10
N PHE A 299 -17.31 7.28 -1.14
CA PHE A 299 -15.95 6.74 -1.16
C PHE A 299 -14.98 7.64 -0.41
N ASN A 300 -14.00 7.03 0.23
CA ASN A 300 -12.90 7.70 0.92
C ASN A 300 -11.65 7.74 0.06
N MET A 301 -10.74 8.67 0.37
CA MET A 301 -9.40 8.65 -0.19
C MET A 301 -8.72 7.31 0.09
N GLY A 302 -8.05 6.78 -0.92
CA GLY A 302 -7.39 5.48 -0.90
C GLY A 302 -8.23 4.33 -1.39
N GLU A 303 -9.55 4.48 -1.55
CA GLU A 303 -10.41 3.41 -2.05
C GLU A 303 -10.32 3.28 -3.57
N SER A 304 -10.57 2.08 -4.07
CA SER A 304 -10.54 1.78 -5.49
C SER A 304 -11.95 1.56 -6.03
N VAL A 305 -12.21 2.07 -7.23
CA VAL A 305 -13.48 1.91 -7.95
C VAL A 305 -13.22 1.57 -9.42
N ARG A 306 -14.20 0.95 -10.06
CA ARG A 306 -14.28 0.84 -11.53
C ARG A 306 -15.34 1.82 -12.02
N LEU A 307 -15.07 2.47 -13.14
CA LEU A 307 -16.00 3.43 -13.73
C LEU A 307 -16.75 2.74 -14.87
N ASP A 308 -18.08 2.73 -14.80
CA ASP A 308 -18.97 2.23 -15.85
C ASP A 308 -19.09 3.28 -16.96
N ASP A 309 -18.02 3.41 -17.75
CA ASP A 309 -17.97 4.26 -18.93
C ASP A 309 -17.22 3.52 -20.06
N PRO A 310 -17.77 3.43 -21.30
CA PRO A 310 -17.15 2.71 -22.40
C PRO A 310 -15.75 3.18 -22.80
N LEU A 311 -15.38 4.42 -22.46
CA LEU A 311 -14.08 5.03 -22.76
C LEU A 311 -13.07 4.81 -21.62
N VAL A 312 -13.54 4.32 -20.48
CA VAL A 312 -12.72 4.06 -19.30
C VAL A 312 -12.58 2.56 -19.08
N MET A 313 -11.35 2.11 -18.84
CA MET A 313 -11.08 0.70 -18.52
C MET A 313 -10.22 0.56 -17.28
N GLY A 314 -10.58 -0.42 -16.45
CA GLY A 314 -9.82 -0.81 -15.26
C GLY A 314 -10.26 -0.10 -13.99
N ALA A 315 -9.42 -0.23 -12.96
CA ALA A 315 -9.68 0.31 -11.63
C ALA A 315 -8.95 1.64 -11.42
N TYR A 316 -9.56 2.50 -10.60
CA TYR A 316 -9.14 3.85 -10.28
C TYR A 316 -9.02 3.98 -8.77
N LEU A 317 -7.86 4.44 -8.30
CA LEU A 317 -7.59 4.75 -6.91
C LEU A 317 -8.00 6.20 -6.61
N ILE A 318 -8.87 6.42 -5.65
CA ILE A 318 -9.32 7.75 -5.26
C ILE A 318 -8.20 8.47 -4.50
N GLU A 319 -7.70 9.57 -5.05
CA GLU A 319 -6.61 10.36 -4.47
C GLU A 319 -7.12 11.63 -3.79
N GLY A 320 -8.35 12.06 -4.11
CA GLY A 320 -8.96 13.25 -3.54
C GLY A 320 -10.48 13.22 -3.63
N MET A 321 -11.10 13.92 -2.68
CA MET A 321 -12.54 14.10 -2.60
C MET A 321 -12.85 15.55 -2.25
N ARG A 322 -13.95 16.09 -2.79
CA ARG A 322 -14.48 17.42 -2.49
C ARG A 322 -15.97 17.34 -2.24
N PHE A 323 -16.41 18.01 -1.19
CA PHE A 323 -17.84 18.19 -0.89
C PHE A 323 -18.31 19.49 -1.52
N ASN A 324 -19.27 19.39 -2.43
CA ASN A 324 -19.92 20.55 -3.03
C ASN A 324 -21.20 20.85 -2.26
N PHE A 325 -21.25 22.02 -1.61
CA PHE A 325 -22.45 22.52 -0.95
C PHE A 325 -23.13 23.55 -1.86
N GLY A 326 -24.06 23.10 -2.70
CA GLY A 326 -24.90 23.99 -3.48
C GLY A 326 -26.13 24.43 -2.67
N GLN A 327 -26.44 25.74 -2.64
CA GLN A 327 -27.69 26.23 -2.02
C GLN A 327 -28.96 25.75 -2.74
N PHE A 328 -28.85 25.24 -3.99
CA PHE A 328 -29.99 24.84 -4.83
C PHE A 328 -29.83 23.49 -5.56
N GLU A 329 -28.63 22.92 -5.65
CA GLU A 329 -28.33 21.72 -6.46
C GLU A 329 -28.12 20.44 -5.62
N GLY A 330 -28.39 20.50 -4.31
CA GLY A 330 -28.10 19.39 -3.40
C GLY A 330 -26.63 19.34 -2.98
N SER A 331 -26.32 18.44 -2.06
CA SER A 331 -24.95 18.12 -1.64
C SER A 331 -24.40 17.02 -2.54
N GLY A 332 -23.37 17.32 -3.33
CA GLY A 332 -22.70 16.33 -4.20
C GLY A 332 -21.26 16.08 -3.78
N MET A 333 -20.74 14.89 -4.05
CA MET A 333 -19.32 14.56 -3.87
C MET A 333 -18.61 14.48 -5.22
N SER A 334 -17.50 15.20 -5.34
CA SER A 334 -16.59 15.11 -6.47
C SER A 334 -15.32 14.37 -6.06
N TYR A 335 -14.80 13.56 -6.98
CA TYR A 335 -13.65 12.70 -6.79
C TYR A 335 -12.59 13.00 -7.82
N THR A 336 -11.33 12.92 -7.39
CA THR A 336 -10.17 12.81 -8.29
C THR A 336 -9.53 11.46 -8.05
N ALA A 337 -9.34 10.69 -9.11
CA ALA A 337 -8.81 9.34 -9.03
C ALA A 337 -7.72 9.09 -10.07
N GLN A 338 -6.78 8.20 -9.76
CA GLN A 338 -5.71 7.79 -10.65
C GLN A 338 -5.94 6.34 -11.10
N ARG A 339 -5.86 6.10 -12.41
CA ARG A 339 -5.95 4.76 -12.98
C ARG A 339 -4.81 3.88 -12.48
N LEU A 340 -5.14 2.70 -11.98
CA LEU A 340 -4.18 1.67 -11.60
C LEU A 340 -3.61 1.00 -12.86
N PRO A 341 -2.28 0.80 -12.92
CA PRO A 341 -1.64 0.28 -14.12
C PRO A 341 -2.14 -1.14 -14.43
N ALA A 342 -2.35 -1.42 -15.72
CA ALA A 342 -2.65 -2.77 -16.20
C ALA A 342 -3.89 -3.43 -15.56
N THR A 343 -4.91 -2.66 -15.16
CA THR A 343 -6.14 -3.18 -14.56
C THR A 343 -7.30 -3.35 -15.55
N GLY A 344 -7.09 -3.14 -16.86
CA GLY A 344 -8.17 -3.06 -17.86
C GLY A 344 -9.10 -4.27 -17.90
N ASN A 345 -8.54 -5.47 -17.71
CA ASN A 345 -9.27 -6.75 -17.69
C ASN A 345 -9.42 -7.32 -16.27
N ALA A 346 -8.98 -6.58 -15.24
CA ALA A 346 -9.01 -7.04 -13.86
C ALA A 346 -10.36 -6.74 -13.19
N PHE A 347 -10.71 -7.55 -12.18
CA PHE A 347 -11.89 -7.36 -11.33
C PHE A 347 -13.24 -7.35 -12.07
N GLN A 348 -13.30 -7.88 -13.30
CA GLN A 348 -14.56 -8.09 -14.01
C GLN A 348 -15.34 -9.22 -13.31
N VAL A 349 -16.60 -8.96 -12.99
CA VAL A 349 -17.50 -9.98 -12.44
C VAL A 349 -17.77 -10.98 -13.55
N SER A 350 -17.49 -12.27 -13.27
CA SER A 350 -17.72 -13.37 -14.22
C SER A 350 -19.20 -13.67 -14.41
#